data_AF-A0A1G5TI80-F1
#
_entry.id   AF-A0A1G5TI80-F1
#
_cell.length_a   1.000
_cell.length_b   1.000
_cell.length_c   1.000
_cell.angle_alpha   90.00
_cell.angle_beta   90.00
_cell.angle_gamma   90.00
#
_symmetry.space_group_name_H-M   'P 1'
#
loop_
_entity.id
_entity.type
_entity.pdbx_description
1 polymer ?
#
loop_
_entity_poly.entity_id
_entity_poly.type
_entity_poly.pdbx_seq_one_letter_code
_entity_poly.pdbx_strand_id
1 'polypeptide(L)' 'MSKPKPPTNALLTPEKRTEDVDQTIRPLSLSEFIGQRAARANMQVFIEAAKKTGQALDHVLFV' A
#
# COMPACT_ATOMS: atom_id res chain seq x y z
N MET A 1 -40.08 -11.20 9.61
CA MET A 1 -39.47 -12.36 8.93
C MET A 1 -38.08 -11.95 8.46
N SER A 2 -37.03 -12.31 9.19
CA SER A 2 -35.65 -11.98 8.79
C SER A 2 -35.19 -12.99 7.75
N LYS A 3 -34.86 -12.53 6.54
CA LYS A 3 -34.33 -13.39 5.47
C LYS A 3 -32.95 -13.93 5.90
N PRO A 4 -32.60 -15.19 5.57
CA PRO A 4 -31.28 -15.74 5.91
C PRO A 4 -30.19 -14.98 5.14
N LYS A 5 -29.14 -14.55 5.85
CA LYS A 5 -27.97 -13.89 5.27
C LYS A 5 -27.29 -14.87 4.30
N PRO A 6 -26.96 -14.47 3.06
CA PRO A 6 -26.30 -15.34 2.09
C PRO A 6 -24.97 -15.85 2.66
N PRO A 7 -24.48 -17.03 2.22
CA PRO A 7 -23.21 -17.59 2.67
C PRO A 7 -22.12 -16.58 2.32
N THR A 8 -21.72 -15.80 3.33
CA THR A 8 -20.80 -14.71 3.13
C THR A 8 -19.42 -15.36 3.12
N ASN A 9 -18.74 -15.32 1.97
CA ASN A 9 -17.39 -15.80 1.85
C ASN A 9 -16.53 -15.03 2.86
N ALA A 10 -16.13 -15.72 3.93
CA ALA A 10 -15.46 -15.13 5.07
C ALA A 10 -14.20 -14.35 4.64
N LEU A 11 -13.58 -14.72 3.51
CA LEU A 11 -12.39 -14.03 2.99
C LEU A 11 -12.66 -12.65 2.38
N LEU A 12 -13.93 -12.27 2.18
CA LEU A 12 -14.33 -11.02 1.52
C LEU A 12 -15.05 -10.06 2.46
N THR A 13 -15.03 -10.34 3.76
CA THR A 13 -15.77 -9.55 4.74
C THR A 13 -14.85 -8.52 5.39
N PRO A 14 -15.31 -7.26 5.59
CA PRO A 14 -14.45 -6.18 6.07
C PRO A 14 -14.14 -6.26 7.57
N GLU A 15 -14.75 -7.20 8.30
CA GLU A 15 -14.53 -7.36 9.74
C GLU A 15 -13.16 -7.98 10.03
N LYS A 16 -12.31 -7.23 10.74
CA LYS A 16 -10.97 -7.64 11.15
C LYS A 16 -11.02 -8.86 12.08
N ARG A 17 -10.31 -9.93 11.74
CA ARG A 17 -10.13 -11.12 12.60
C ARG A 17 -8.92 -10.98 13.49
N THR A 18 -8.91 -11.76 14.56
CA THR A 18 -7.74 -11.97 15.43
C THR A 18 -6.54 -12.57 14.70
N GLU A 19 -6.74 -13.18 13.53
CA GLU A 19 -5.69 -13.72 12.66
C GLU A 19 -5.09 -12.66 11.74
N ASP A 20 -5.80 -11.54 11.52
CA ASP A 20 -5.34 -10.38 10.74
C ASP A 20 -4.42 -9.46 11.55
N VAL A 21 -3.83 -9.99 12.64
CA VAL A 21 -2.83 -9.29 13.44
C VAL A 21 -1.65 -8.98 12.55
N ASP A 22 -1.29 -7.70 12.53
CA ASP A 22 -0.32 -7.04 11.67
C ASP A 22 0.91 -7.89 11.31
N GLN A 23 0.76 -8.72 10.27
CA GLN A 23 1.90 -9.08 9.44
C GLN A 23 2.20 -7.83 8.63
N THR A 24 3.14 -7.02 9.11
CA THR A 24 3.61 -5.82 8.44
C THR A 24 4.35 -6.21 7.17
N ILE A 25 3.61 -6.61 6.14
CA ILE A 25 4.12 -6.83 4.78
C ILE A 25 4.34 -5.47 4.07
N ARG A 26 4.00 -4.35 4.73
CA ARG A 26 4.25 -3.01 4.23
C ARG A 26 5.70 -2.59 4.50
N PRO A 27 6.51 -2.38 3.45
CA PRO A 27 7.86 -1.88 3.60
C PRO A 27 7.85 -0.50 4.28
N LEU A 28 8.75 -0.28 5.23
CA LEU A 28 8.88 1.01 5.91
C LEU A 28 9.70 2.00 5.08
N SER A 29 10.54 1.48 4.20
CA SER A 29 11.38 2.26 3.29
C SER A 29 11.22 1.80 1.85
N LEU A 30 11.51 2.71 0.91
CA LEU A 30 11.54 2.39 -0.52
C LEU A 30 12.57 1.29 -0.85
N SER A 31 13.64 1.19 -0.05
CA SER A 31 14.68 0.16 -0.18
C SER A 31 14.18 -1.25 0.18
N GLU A 32 13.26 -1.36 1.14
CA GLU A 32 12.67 -2.63 1.56
C GLU A 32 11.62 -3.16 0.57
N PHE A 33 11.15 -2.31 -0.36
CA PHE A 33 10.16 -2.71 -1.35
C PHE A 33 10.76 -3.68 -2.38
N ILE A 34 10.23 -4.89 -2.50
CA ILE A 34 10.74 -5.92 -3.40
C ILE A 34 10.06 -5.82 -4.78
N GLY A 35 10.84 -5.92 -5.86
CA GLY A 35 10.33 -5.81 -7.24
C GLY A 35 10.37 -4.38 -7.79
N GLN A 36 9.71 -4.16 -8.93
CA GLN A 36 9.49 -2.85 -9.56
C GLN A 36 10.72 -1.91 -9.57
N ARG A 37 11.89 -2.45 -9.96
CA ARG A 37 13.19 -1.75 -9.86
C ARG A 37 13.19 -0.40 -10.59
N ALA A 38 12.60 -0.33 -11.79
CA ALA A 38 12.53 0.90 -12.57
C ALA A 38 11.64 1.96 -11.88
N ALA A 39 10.45 1.59 -11.43
CA ALA A 39 9.55 2.49 -10.72
C ALA A 39 10.19 3.01 -9.41
N ARG A 40 10.86 2.14 -8.64
CA ARG A 40 11.60 2.56 -7.43
C ARG A 40 12.70 3.56 -7.73
N ALA A 41 13.49 3.34 -8.78
CA ALA A 41 14.54 4.26 -9.18
C ALA A 41 13.98 5.65 -9.52
N ASN A 42 12.89 5.70 -10.31
CA ASN A 42 12.23 6.96 -10.64
C ASN A 42 11.67 7.66 -9.41
N MET A 43 11.00 6.91 -8.52
CA MET A 43 10.45 7.44 -7.28
C MET A 43 11.52 8.04 -6.37
N GLN A 44 12.70 7.43 -6.33
CA GLN A 44 13.82 7.96 -5.56
C GLN A 44 14.30 9.32 -6.10
N VAL A 45 14.34 9.50 -7.42
CA VAL A 45 14.66 10.80 -8.03
C VAL A 45 13.63 11.86 -7.64
N PHE A 46 12.33 11.54 -7.68
CA PHE A 46 11.27 12.49 -7.32
C PHE A 46 11.32 12.90 -5.85
N ILE A 47 11.54 11.93 -4.94
CA ILE A 47 11.68 12.20 -3.51
C ILE A 47 12.87 13.13 -3.26
N GLU A 48 14.01 12.89 -3.89
CA GLU A 48 15.20 13.73 -3.71
C GLU A 48 15.01 15.13 -4.31
N ALA A 49 14.32 15.26 -5.44
CA ALA A 49 13.96 16.57 -6.00
C ALA A 49 13.05 17.36 -5.05
N ALA A 50 11.98 16.74 -4.54
CA ALA A 50 11.04 17.35 -3.61
C ALA A 50 11.72 17.83 -2.32
N LYS A 51 12.62 17.00 -1.76
CA LYS A 51 13.44 17.38 -0.60
C LYS A 51 14.32 18.59 -0.89
N LYS A 52 15.00 18.62 -2.04
CA LYS A 52 15.88 19.73 -2.42
C LYS A 52 15.13 21.03 -2.63
N THR A 53 13.91 20.97 -3.15
CA THR A 53 13.07 22.16 -3.38
C THR A 53 12.25 22.55 -2.16
N GLY A 54 12.22 21.73 -1.11
CA GLY A 54 11.37 21.94 0.07
C GLY A 54 9.87 21.92 -0.26
N GLN A 55 9.48 21.22 -1.32
CA GLN A 55 8.09 21.10 -1.77
C GLN A 55 7.59 19.69 -1.46
N ALA A 56 6.30 19.55 -1.17
CA ALA A 56 5.69 18.24 -1.00
C ALA A 56 5.68 17.48 -2.35
N LEU A 57 5.83 16.16 -2.29
CA LEU A 57 5.57 15.29 -3.43
C LEU A 57 4.08 14.94 -3.43
N ASP A 58 3.30 15.51 -4.35
CA ASP A 58 1.85 15.33 -4.38
C ASP A 58 1.42 13.98 -4.97
N HIS A 59 1.56 13.83 -6.28
CA HIS A 59 1.08 12.65 -7.01
C HIS A 59 2.09 12.24 -8.08
N VAL A 60 2.28 10.93 -8.24
CA VAL A 60 3.19 10.35 -9.24
C VAL A 60 2.45 9.28 -10.02
N LEU A 61 2.50 9.36 -11.35
CA LEU A 61 1.99 8.32 -12.24
C LEU A 61 3.16 7.46 -12.72
N PHE A 62 3.03 6.14 -12.56
CA PHE A 62 3.93 5.18 -13.18
C PHE A 62 3.34 4.74 -14.52
N VAL A 63 4.16 4.81 -15.58
CA VAL A 63 3.85 4.32 -16.92
C VAL A 63 4.57 3.01 -17.20
#